data_AF-A0A3E0PT42-F1
#
_entry.id   AF-A0A3E0PT42-F1
#
_cell.length_a   1.000
_cell.length_b   1.000
_cell.length_c   1.000
_cell.angle_alpha   90.00
_cell.angle_beta   90.00
_cell.angle_gamma   90.00
#
_symmetry.space_group_name_H-M   'P 1'
#
loop_
_entity.id
_entity.type
_entity.pdbx_description
1 polymer ?
#
loop_
_entity_poly.entity_id
_entity_poly.type
_entity_poly.pdbx_seq_one_letter_code
_entity_poly.pdbx_strand_id
1 'polypeptide(L)'
;MWGIVAVATAGLTGTTTLLGQDREWEETTPYYEDDAWYDISEWFDGNDYNPTDEEIGIINDEVYDFGRNDVDFDNDRVYDYDFDRDYAYDDYLNDYGFYSGNYEVFDYDDAYPDNYDYGWTWYGYDEYDDDDWFYDWYDDGYATWYDWNDDGIFDTRYRYFDYDDDGYYDALLTQYDFDDDGIYEESDFDTFSDSVTSAQEDRARDSADEESRERQVSGTVRNVKTVSLKNSDNVVVLLSPESGERLTVDLGPEEHIEDLDIQSGDRLKATGPMTRIGGKRVLIANSLTVDGDATSIDRNTRQTQGTITSTREVRARDGRHLLAILEKDGDRLAVDLGDVGSARDLNLEEGDEVTVSGPRVKIGDRTILMAHQVRQDGRTHEIARTTTSDNSQTASQQRRDEQSRQTERKPGRVVGKITMMRKVKVRDSRRQVAQIRTDRGNTVVVDLGPAEEFDADVQPGDEIEARGALTRSGETSVLVATRVKADDQTLEIPSSRSDRERRQRREVSGEIIRLRNVKVRDERRRIATIETDEGQKIAVDLGARDRLEVDVNEGDTITVKGVLLRSRSGDRSMFVATRVTHDGETVTVARPFLGDDDEQEDVEESSRNRDRTRNRDRRDDE
;
A
#
# COMPACT_ATOMS: atom_id res chain seq x y z
N MET A 1 55.99 -57.74 5.38
CA MET A 1 55.78 -56.44 6.04
C MET A 1 56.86 -55.50 5.55
N TRP A 2 56.59 -54.72 4.52
CA TRP A 2 57.23 -53.44 4.13
C TRP A 2 56.32 -52.88 3.01
N GLY A 3 55.69 -51.74 3.29
CA GLY A 3 54.66 -51.12 2.45
C GLY A 3 55.27 -50.16 1.42
N ILE A 4 54.58 -50.06 0.28
CA ILE A 4 54.87 -49.13 -0.82
C ILE A 4 54.06 -47.85 -0.57
N VAL A 5 54.76 -46.71 -0.55
CA VAL A 5 54.16 -45.38 -0.57
C VAL A 5 54.09 -44.92 -2.02
N ALA A 6 52.89 -44.58 -2.49
CA ALA A 6 52.67 -43.88 -3.76
C ALA A 6 52.21 -42.45 -3.44
N VAL A 7 52.94 -41.47 -3.93
CA VAL A 7 52.58 -40.05 -3.93
C VAL A 7 51.96 -39.75 -5.29
N ALA A 8 50.70 -39.33 -5.29
CA ALA A 8 50.01 -38.83 -6.49
C ALA A 8 49.83 -37.32 -6.35
N THR A 9 50.51 -36.58 -7.21
CA THR A 9 50.35 -35.14 -7.39
C THR A 9 49.34 -34.93 -8.51
N ALA A 10 48.15 -34.42 -8.19
CA ALA A 10 47.17 -33.97 -9.17
C ALA A 10 47.16 -32.44 -9.18
N GLY A 11 47.58 -31.85 -10.29
CA GLY A 11 47.44 -30.43 -10.56
C GLY A 11 46.04 -30.13 -11.09
N LEU A 12 45.34 -29.23 -10.41
CA LEU A 12 44.12 -28.58 -10.89
C LEU A 12 44.51 -27.19 -11.40
N THR A 13 44.44 -27.00 -12.72
CA THR A 13 44.46 -25.68 -13.35
C THR A 13 43.02 -25.19 -13.44
N GLY A 14 42.62 -24.33 -12.51
CA GLY A 14 41.37 -23.57 -12.61
C GLY A 14 41.56 -22.41 -13.58
N THR A 15 40.69 -22.31 -14.57
CA THR A 15 40.54 -21.14 -15.43
C THR A 15 39.82 -20.05 -14.66
N THR A 16 40.50 -18.94 -14.40
CA THR A 16 39.92 -17.70 -13.87
C THR A 16 39.06 -17.06 -14.96
N THR A 17 37.76 -16.97 -14.72
CA THR A 17 36.85 -16.14 -15.50
C THR A 17 37.14 -14.68 -15.15
N LEU A 18 37.53 -13.88 -16.14
CA LEU A 18 37.67 -12.43 -15.99
C LEU A 18 36.26 -11.83 -15.92
N LEU A 19 35.92 -11.21 -14.78
CA LEU A 19 34.72 -10.42 -14.60
C LEU A 19 34.80 -9.15 -15.47
N GLY A 20 33.67 -8.81 -16.09
CA GLY A 20 33.52 -7.66 -16.97
C GLY A 20 33.53 -6.34 -16.21
N GLN A 21 33.75 -5.25 -16.94
CA GLN A 21 33.80 -3.88 -16.44
C GLN A 21 32.57 -3.54 -15.59
N ASP A 22 32.81 -3.10 -14.36
CA ASP A 22 31.81 -2.68 -13.38
C ASP A 22 31.04 -1.46 -13.88
N ARG A 23 29.70 -1.54 -13.82
CA ARG A 23 28.81 -0.39 -14.00
C ARG A 23 28.60 0.28 -12.64
N GLU A 24 28.77 1.60 -12.61
CA GLU A 24 28.47 2.46 -11.48
C GLU A 24 26.99 2.34 -11.06
N TRP A 25 26.70 2.55 -9.78
CA TRP A 25 25.35 2.53 -9.22
C TRP A 25 24.45 3.56 -9.93
N GLU A 26 23.19 3.22 -10.23
CA GLU A 26 22.21 4.16 -10.80
C GLU A 26 21.50 4.98 -9.69
N GLU A 27 21.09 6.23 -9.99
CA GLU A 27 20.53 7.23 -9.04
C GLU A 27 19.28 6.80 -8.24
N THR A 28 18.77 5.60 -8.48
CA THR A 28 17.44 5.12 -8.10
C THR A 28 17.44 4.08 -6.97
N THR A 29 18.61 3.54 -6.58
CA THR A 29 18.67 2.53 -5.51
C THR A 29 18.66 3.17 -4.11
N PRO A 30 18.16 2.49 -3.05
CA PRO A 30 18.19 3.00 -1.68
C PRO A 30 19.59 3.23 -1.10
N TYR A 31 20.63 2.75 -1.79
CA TYR A 31 22.04 2.79 -1.37
C TYR A 31 22.92 3.61 -2.35
N TYR A 32 22.32 4.37 -3.27
CA TYR A 32 23.07 5.24 -4.19
C TYR A 32 23.62 6.48 -3.46
N GLU A 33 24.90 6.81 -3.70
CA GLU A 33 25.57 8.02 -3.21
C GLU A 33 26.30 8.74 -4.36
N ASP A 34 26.31 10.08 -4.40
CA ASP A 34 26.93 10.89 -5.48
C ASP A 34 28.43 11.20 -5.27
N ASP A 35 28.94 10.91 -4.07
CA ASP A 35 30.32 11.19 -3.67
C ASP A 35 31.16 9.91 -3.78
N ALA A 36 32.18 9.91 -4.67
CA ALA A 36 33.10 8.80 -4.93
C ALA A 36 33.85 8.25 -3.69
N TRP A 37 33.73 8.90 -2.53
CA TRP A 37 34.37 8.48 -1.28
C TRP A 37 33.60 7.39 -0.50
N TYR A 38 32.45 6.92 -1.01
CA TYR A 38 31.58 5.95 -0.32
C TYR A 38 31.11 4.77 -1.17
N ASP A 39 31.79 4.43 -2.26
CA ASP A 39 31.38 3.27 -3.07
C ASP A 39 31.57 1.95 -2.29
N ILE A 40 30.50 1.16 -2.21
CA ILE A 40 30.51 -0.20 -1.66
C ILE A 40 31.32 -1.14 -2.58
N SER A 41 31.66 -0.72 -3.81
CA SER A 41 32.41 -1.52 -4.78
C SER A 41 33.82 -1.89 -4.40
N GLU A 42 34.54 -0.97 -3.79
CA GLU A 42 35.89 -1.14 -3.27
C GLU A 42 35.97 -2.21 -2.17
N TRP A 43 34.84 -2.65 -1.60
CA TRP A 43 34.84 -3.67 -0.56
C TRP A 43 35.09 -5.08 -1.09
N PHE A 44 34.80 -5.30 -2.37
CA PHE A 44 34.79 -6.64 -2.97
C PHE A 44 36.01 -6.94 -3.83
N ASP A 45 36.74 -5.92 -4.28
CA ASP A 45 37.91 -6.09 -5.16
C ASP A 45 39.23 -6.33 -4.41
N GLY A 46 39.25 -6.10 -3.09
CA GLY A 46 40.41 -6.35 -2.23
C GLY A 46 41.51 -5.28 -2.33
N ASN A 47 41.17 -4.08 -2.81
CA ASN A 47 42.10 -2.95 -2.80
C ASN A 47 41.98 -2.19 -1.46
N ASP A 48 42.84 -2.54 -0.51
CA ASP A 48 42.85 -1.89 0.81
C ASP A 48 43.26 -0.40 0.67
N TYR A 49 42.32 0.49 0.97
CA TYR A 49 42.39 1.95 0.95
C TYR A 49 43.77 2.57 1.28
N ASN A 50 44.28 3.46 0.40
CA ASN A 50 45.47 4.29 0.65
C ASN A 50 45.07 5.78 0.87
N PRO A 51 45.07 6.33 2.10
CA PRO A 51 44.45 7.62 2.42
C PRO A 51 45.14 8.91 1.92
N THR A 52 46.06 8.88 0.96
CA THR A 52 46.87 10.09 0.68
C THR A 52 47.30 10.22 -0.78
N ASP A 53 46.56 11.02 -1.57
CA ASP A 53 47.13 11.99 -2.52
C ASP A 53 46.13 12.82 -3.35
N GLU A 54 44.80 12.64 -3.24
CA GLU A 54 43.89 13.45 -4.06
C GLU A 54 43.73 14.89 -3.58
N GLU A 55 44.43 15.80 -4.26
CA GLU A 55 44.17 17.24 -4.23
C GLU A 55 42.91 17.52 -5.06
N ILE A 56 41.88 18.10 -4.43
CA ILE A 56 40.58 18.41 -5.04
C ILE A 56 40.76 19.14 -6.38
N GLY A 57 40.47 18.45 -7.49
CA GLY A 57 40.35 19.05 -8.83
C GLY A 57 41.08 18.34 -9.99
N ILE A 58 41.72 17.18 -9.78
CA ILE A 58 42.34 16.42 -10.87
C ILE A 58 41.86 14.97 -10.81
N ILE A 59 41.03 14.58 -11.77
CA ILE A 59 40.72 13.17 -12.05
C ILE A 59 41.82 12.68 -13.00
N ASN A 60 42.74 11.84 -12.51
CA ASN A 60 43.64 11.05 -13.36
C ASN A 60 43.12 9.62 -13.48
N ASP A 61 43.42 8.99 -14.60
CA ASP A 61 43.20 7.58 -14.86
C ASP A 61 44.23 6.77 -14.06
N GLU A 62 43.80 6.12 -12.97
CA GLU A 62 44.63 5.37 -12.01
C GLU A 62 45.41 4.19 -12.62
N VAL A 63 46.43 4.48 -13.41
CA VAL A 63 47.40 3.49 -13.87
C VAL A 63 48.71 3.73 -13.13
N TYR A 64 48.97 2.89 -12.13
CA TYR A 64 50.25 2.86 -11.42
C TYR A 64 51.38 2.39 -12.36
N ASP A 65 52.08 3.30 -13.03
CA ASP A 65 53.29 3.01 -13.81
C ASP A 65 54.54 3.42 -13.01
N PHE A 66 55.31 2.42 -12.57
CA PHE A 66 56.58 2.60 -11.86
C PHE A 66 57.69 2.99 -12.85
N GLY A 67 57.58 4.19 -13.42
CA GLY A 67 58.70 4.90 -14.02
C GLY A 67 58.39 5.57 -15.34
N ARG A 68 58.10 6.88 -15.29
CA ARG A 68 58.48 7.78 -16.38
C ARG A 68 58.69 9.22 -15.92
N ASN A 69 59.86 9.73 -16.29
CA ASN A 69 60.19 11.15 -16.39
C ASN A 69 59.68 11.71 -17.73
N ASP A 70 59.22 12.95 -17.67
CA ASP A 70 59.23 13.99 -18.70
C ASP A 70 58.17 14.02 -19.84
N VAL A 71 57.66 15.25 -19.98
CA VAL A 71 57.18 16.04 -21.14
C VAL A 71 55.80 15.81 -21.77
N ASP A 72 54.98 16.87 -21.64
CA ASP A 72 53.85 17.29 -22.46
C ASP A 72 54.06 17.07 -23.97
N PHE A 73 53.03 16.52 -24.61
CA PHE A 73 52.78 16.68 -26.04
C PHE A 73 51.28 16.91 -26.24
N ASP A 74 50.92 18.15 -26.51
CA ASP A 74 49.64 18.56 -27.06
C ASP A 74 49.47 17.99 -28.48
N ASN A 75 48.34 17.36 -28.74
CA ASN A 75 47.93 17.04 -30.11
C ASN A 75 46.41 17.15 -30.24
N ASP A 76 45.99 18.39 -30.37
CA ASP A 76 44.77 18.83 -31.02
C ASP A 76 44.65 18.27 -32.45
N ARG A 77 43.80 17.27 -32.63
CA ARG A 77 43.32 16.86 -33.96
C ARG A 77 41.81 16.76 -34.02
N VAL A 78 41.24 17.90 -34.40
CA VAL A 78 39.97 18.08 -35.09
C VAL A 78 39.84 17.07 -36.23
N TYR A 79 38.77 16.27 -36.22
CA TYR A 79 38.13 15.77 -37.44
C TYR A 79 36.61 15.79 -37.27
N ASP A 80 36.05 16.82 -37.91
CA ASP A 80 34.67 16.94 -38.34
C ASP A 80 34.47 16.04 -39.57
N TYR A 81 33.45 15.19 -39.56
CA TYR A 81 32.85 14.58 -40.76
C TYR A 81 31.41 14.12 -40.49
N ASP A 82 30.47 14.99 -40.84
CA ASP A 82 29.17 14.58 -41.38
C ASP A 82 29.38 13.76 -42.67
N PHE A 83 28.81 12.56 -42.76
CA PHE A 83 28.13 12.12 -43.99
C PHE A 83 27.25 10.88 -43.78
N ASP A 84 26.01 11.01 -44.25
CA ASP A 84 24.98 9.99 -44.44
C ASP A 84 25.49 8.68 -45.03
N ARG A 85 24.96 7.55 -44.52
CA ARG A 85 24.52 6.44 -45.38
C ARG A 85 23.66 5.40 -44.66
N ASP A 86 22.45 5.25 -45.21
CA ASP A 86 21.68 4.02 -45.28
C ASP A 86 22.57 2.77 -45.40
N TYR A 87 22.31 1.75 -44.57
CA TYR A 87 22.21 0.36 -45.01
C TYR A 87 21.43 -0.48 -43.98
N ALA A 88 20.46 -1.22 -44.51
CA ALA A 88 19.61 -2.20 -43.86
C ALA A 88 20.30 -3.56 -43.63
N TYR A 89 19.54 -4.47 -43.00
CA TYR A 89 19.78 -5.86 -42.53
C TYR A 89 20.14 -5.94 -41.04
N ASP A 90 19.55 -6.79 -40.20
CA ASP A 90 18.66 -7.95 -40.41
C ASP A 90 17.94 -8.20 -39.07
N ASP A 91 16.60 -8.16 -39.05
CA ASP A 91 15.80 -8.55 -37.88
C ASP A 91 15.28 -9.97 -38.13
N TYR A 92 15.77 -10.93 -37.33
CA TYR A 92 15.28 -12.30 -37.29
C TYR A 92 15.12 -12.76 -35.83
N LEU A 93 13.87 -13.13 -35.50
CA LEU A 93 13.40 -14.01 -34.39
C LEU A 93 13.18 -13.30 -33.03
N ASN A 94 12.00 -13.29 -32.39
CA ASN A 94 10.85 -14.20 -32.42
C ASN A 94 9.50 -13.50 -32.19
N ASP A 95 8.53 -13.92 -33.01
CA ASP A 95 7.11 -13.56 -33.06
C ASP A 95 6.29 -14.68 -32.40
N TYR A 96 5.49 -14.35 -31.38
CA TYR A 96 4.35 -15.16 -30.93
C TYR A 96 3.08 -14.51 -31.50
N GLY A 97 2.65 -15.06 -32.64
CA GLY A 97 1.60 -14.50 -33.48
C GLY A 97 0.19 -14.56 -32.88
N PHE A 98 -0.46 -13.40 -32.85
CA PHE A 98 -1.91 -13.28 -32.85
C PHE A 98 -2.45 -13.36 -34.28
N TYR A 99 -3.12 -14.46 -34.60
CA TYR A 99 -3.89 -14.61 -35.84
C TYR A 99 -5.12 -13.69 -35.81
N SER A 100 -5.12 -12.63 -36.62
CA SER A 100 -6.34 -11.89 -36.99
C SER A 100 -6.74 -12.26 -38.42
N GLY A 101 -7.58 -13.30 -38.53
CA GLY A 101 -8.20 -13.70 -39.78
C GLY A 101 -9.58 -13.07 -39.93
N ASN A 102 -9.73 -12.17 -40.91
CA ASN A 102 -11.02 -11.74 -41.44
C ASN A 102 -11.83 -12.96 -41.89
N TYR A 103 -13.01 -13.17 -41.30
CA TYR A 103 -14.03 -14.06 -41.86
C TYR A 103 -15.38 -13.34 -41.97
N GLU A 104 -16.01 -13.61 -43.10
CA GLU A 104 -17.21 -13.00 -43.62
C GLU A 104 -18.43 -13.20 -42.71
N VAL A 105 -19.31 -12.20 -42.76
CA VAL A 105 -20.65 -12.17 -42.19
C VAL A 105 -21.45 -13.38 -42.65
N PHE A 106 -21.80 -14.27 -41.72
CA PHE A 106 -22.90 -15.21 -41.87
C PHE A 106 -23.84 -15.07 -40.68
N ASP A 107 -25.03 -14.53 -40.97
CA ASP A 107 -26.21 -14.57 -40.11
C ASP A 107 -26.56 -16.04 -39.82
N TYR A 108 -26.49 -16.41 -38.54
CA TYR A 108 -27.26 -17.52 -37.99
C TYR A 108 -27.98 -17.03 -36.74
N ASP A 109 -29.25 -16.70 -36.94
CA ASP A 109 -30.30 -16.90 -35.94
C ASP A 109 -30.29 -18.38 -35.55
N ASP A 110 -29.89 -18.73 -34.33
CA ASP A 110 -30.53 -19.83 -33.62
C ASP A 110 -30.21 -19.82 -32.12
N ALA A 111 -31.26 -20.10 -31.36
CA ALA A 111 -31.33 -20.05 -29.92
C ALA A 111 -30.44 -21.11 -29.24
N TYR A 112 -29.57 -20.69 -28.31
CA TYR A 112 -29.09 -21.54 -27.23
C TYR A 112 -29.05 -20.75 -25.90
N PRO A 113 -29.42 -21.39 -24.76
CA PRO A 113 -29.61 -20.70 -23.49
C PRO A 113 -28.28 -20.55 -22.74
N ASP A 114 -27.93 -19.31 -22.39
CA ASP A 114 -26.82 -18.96 -21.50
C ASP A 114 -27.10 -19.36 -20.04
N ASN A 115 -27.10 -20.67 -19.78
CA ASN A 115 -27.11 -21.22 -18.43
C ASN A 115 -26.10 -22.36 -18.29
N TYR A 116 -24.86 -22.11 -18.73
CA TYR A 116 -23.70 -22.84 -18.23
C TYR A 116 -23.08 -22.05 -17.08
N ASP A 117 -23.69 -22.25 -15.93
CA ASP A 117 -23.03 -22.25 -14.63
C ASP A 117 -21.76 -23.11 -14.75
N TYR A 118 -20.60 -22.46 -14.78
CA TYR A 118 -19.29 -23.10 -14.78
C TYR A 118 -19.15 -23.88 -13.47
N GLY A 119 -19.49 -25.16 -13.52
CA GLY A 119 -19.39 -26.08 -12.41
C GLY A 119 -17.96 -26.23 -11.92
N TRP A 120 -17.71 -25.77 -10.69
CA TRP A 120 -17.02 -26.50 -9.63
C TRP A 120 -15.64 -27.17 -9.90
N THR A 121 -14.86 -26.75 -10.89
CA THR A 121 -13.41 -27.07 -10.98
C THR A 121 -12.55 -26.08 -10.16
N TRP A 122 -13.12 -25.55 -9.07
CA TRP A 122 -12.61 -24.36 -8.35
C TRP A 122 -11.31 -24.58 -7.55
N TYR A 123 -10.84 -25.81 -7.39
CA TYR A 123 -9.61 -26.09 -6.69
C TYR A 123 -8.79 -26.93 -7.63
N GLY A 124 -7.56 -26.50 -7.95
CA GLY A 124 -6.58 -27.15 -8.84
C GLY A 124 -6.10 -28.50 -8.35
N TYR A 125 -7.07 -29.34 -8.01
CA TYR A 125 -7.12 -30.77 -8.07
C TYR A 125 -8.07 -31.03 -9.23
N ASP A 126 -7.58 -30.90 -10.46
CA ASP A 126 -8.18 -31.75 -11.48
C ASP A 126 -7.83 -33.16 -11.02
N GLU A 127 -8.85 -33.95 -10.69
CA GLU A 127 -8.74 -35.30 -10.10
C GLU A 127 -7.93 -36.29 -10.97
N TYR A 128 -7.35 -35.80 -12.06
CA TYR A 128 -6.67 -36.51 -13.13
C TYR A 128 -5.23 -36.02 -13.41
N ASP A 129 -4.80 -34.85 -12.92
CA ASP A 129 -3.43 -34.36 -13.08
C ASP A 129 -2.94 -33.72 -11.77
N ASP A 130 -2.10 -34.45 -11.04
CA ASP A 130 -1.50 -34.02 -9.76
C ASP A 130 -0.44 -32.90 -9.93
N ASP A 131 -0.14 -32.51 -11.18
CA ASP A 131 0.99 -31.66 -11.56
C ASP A 131 0.65 -30.15 -11.72
N ASP A 132 -0.64 -29.75 -11.71
CA ASP A 132 -1.06 -28.35 -11.92
C ASP A 132 -1.50 -27.64 -10.63
N TRP A 133 -0.73 -27.81 -9.54
CA TRP A 133 -1.08 -27.12 -8.31
C TRP A 133 -0.70 -25.63 -8.39
N PHE A 134 -1.62 -24.75 -8.02
CA PHE A 134 -1.38 -23.30 -8.01
C PHE A 134 -0.22 -22.86 -7.09
N TYR A 135 0.20 -23.74 -6.17
CA TYR A 135 1.35 -23.55 -5.30
C TYR A 135 2.68 -23.82 -5.99
N ASP A 136 2.71 -24.64 -7.04
CA ASP A 136 3.95 -24.98 -7.75
C ASP A 136 4.50 -23.77 -8.54
N TRP A 137 3.65 -22.76 -8.76
CA TRP A 137 3.97 -21.47 -9.39
C TRP A 137 4.01 -20.32 -8.38
N TYR A 138 3.85 -20.64 -7.10
CA TYR A 138 3.83 -19.64 -6.05
C TYR A 138 5.26 -19.33 -5.61
N ASP A 139 5.77 -18.21 -6.09
CA ASP A 139 6.81 -17.50 -5.37
C ASP A 139 6.11 -16.68 -4.29
N ASP A 140 6.23 -17.11 -3.03
CA ASP A 140 5.47 -16.51 -1.95
C ASP A 140 5.75 -15.03 -1.76
N GLY A 141 6.94 -14.62 -2.22
CA GLY A 141 7.59 -13.46 -1.69
C GLY A 141 7.82 -13.70 -0.21
N TYR A 142 9.08 -13.66 0.25
CA TYR A 142 9.35 -13.81 1.67
C TYR A 142 8.45 -12.84 2.44
N ALA A 143 7.55 -13.36 3.28
CA ALA A 143 6.58 -12.55 3.99
C ALA A 143 6.72 -12.77 5.48
N THR A 144 6.84 -11.68 6.22
CA THR A 144 6.90 -11.71 7.68
C THR A 144 5.80 -10.83 8.24
N TRP A 145 5.19 -11.29 9.32
CA TRP A 145 4.14 -10.59 10.04
C TRP A 145 4.62 -10.39 11.46
N TYR A 146 4.46 -9.17 11.96
CA TYR A 146 4.83 -8.79 13.31
C TYR A 146 3.57 -8.34 14.03
N ASP A 147 3.31 -8.99 15.16
CA ASP A 147 2.31 -8.62 16.16
C ASP A 147 3.10 -8.27 17.43
N TRP A 148 3.27 -6.97 17.68
CA TRP A 148 4.12 -6.46 18.75
C TRP A 148 3.48 -6.63 20.14
N ASN A 149 2.16 -6.82 20.19
CA ASN A 149 1.40 -6.81 21.44
C ASN A 149 0.73 -8.17 21.76
N ASP A 150 0.84 -9.15 20.86
CA ASP A 150 0.29 -10.51 20.93
C ASP A 150 -1.25 -10.51 21.09
N ASP A 151 -1.94 -9.59 20.42
CA ASP A 151 -3.41 -9.50 20.41
C ASP A 151 -4.07 -10.22 19.23
N GLY A 152 -3.27 -10.80 18.33
CA GLY A 152 -3.71 -11.48 17.13
C GLY A 152 -3.99 -10.53 15.97
N ILE A 153 -3.50 -9.29 16.03
CA ILE A 153 -3.49 -8.32 14.93
C ILE A 153 -2.05 -8.02 14.57
N PHE A 154 -1.68 -8.28 13.32
CA PHE A 154 -0.33 -8.02 12.83
C PHE A 154 -0.16 -6.54 12.50
N ASP A 155 0.42 -5.77 13.43
CA ASP A 155 0.70 -4.34 13.25
C ASP A 155 1.50 -4.05 11.97
N THR A 156 2.39 -4.97 11.58
CA THR A 156 3.26 -4.79 10.42
C THR A 156 3.41 -6.06 9.62
N ARG A 157 3.41 -5.92 8.29
CA ARG A 157 3.75 -6.99 7.36
C ARG A 157 4.80 -6.52 6.38
N TYR A 158 5.79 -7.38 6.14
CA TYR A 158 6.76 -7.23 5.06
C TYR A 158 6.49 -8.30 4.02
N ARG A 159 6.59 -7.93 2.74
CA ARG A 159 6.47 -8.87 1.62
C ARG A 159 7.50 -8.50 0.56
N TYR A 160 8.40 -9.43 0.28
CA TYR A 160 9.43 -9.26 -0.73
C TYR A 160 8.94 -9.77 -2.09
N PHE A 161 9.39 -9.18 -3.20
CA PHE A 161 9.02 -9.60 -4.55
C PHE A 161 10.27 -9.84 -5.37
N ASP A 162 10.32 -10.97 -6.07
CA ASP A 162 11.33 -11.33 -7.05
C ASP A 162 10.60 -11.34 -8.41
N TYR A 163 10.83 -10.31 -9.20
CA TYR A 163 10.07 -10.05 -10.42
C TYR A 163 10.74 -10.65 -11.66
N ASP A 164 12.04 -10.90 -11.62
CA ASP A 164 12.81 -11.50 -12.71
C ASP A 164 13.13 -13.00 -12.51
N ASP A 165 12.69 -13.57 -11.38
CA ASP A 165 12.82 -14.98 -10.99
C ASP A 165 14.29 -15.43 -10.88
N ASP A 166 15.19 -14.52 -10.52
CA ASP A 166 16.63 -14.80 -10.39
C ASP A 166 17.03 -15.38 -9.02
N GLY A 167 16.08 -15.46 -8.09
CA GLY A 167 16.26 -16.00 -6.75
C GLY A 167 16.54 -14.93 -5.69
N TYR A 168 16.64 -13.67 -6.09
CA TYR A 168 16.85 -12.51 -5.23
C TYR A 168 15.66 -11.55 -5.31
N TYR A 169 15.36 -10.92 -4.19
CA TYR A 169 14.23 -10.00 -4.16
C TYR A 169 14.60 -8.62 -4.74
N ASP A 170 13.75 -8.14 -5.65
CA ASP A 170 13.81 -6.86 -6.34
C ASP A 170 13.06 -5.74 -5.62
N ALA A 171 12.11 -6.08 -4.76
CA ALA A 171 11.30 -5.09 -4.06
C ALA A 171 10.80 -5.57 -2.70
N LEU A 172 10.36 -4.62 -1.89
CA LEU A 172 9.74 -4.81 -0.58
C LEU A 172 8.46 -3.97 -0.50
N LEU A 173 7.34 -4.61 -0.18
CA LEU A 173 6.13 -3.95 0.30
C LEU A 173 6.07 -4.09 1.82
N THR A 174 5.98 -2.97 2.51
CA THR A 174 5.68 -2.91 3.94
C THR A 174 4.25 -2.42 4.11
N GLN A 175 3.47 -3.06 4.98
CA GLN A 175 2.10 -2.67 5.31
C GLN A 175 1.97 -2.45 6.82
N TYR A 176 1.17 -1.46 7.21
CA TYR A 176 0.95 -1.06 8.60
C TYR A 176 -0.54 -1.00 8.95
N ASP A 177 -0.89 -1.53 10.12
CA ASP A 177 -2.19 -1.38 10.79
C ASP A 177 -1.98 -0.47 12.00
N PHE A 178 -2.45 0.78 11.92
CA PHE A 178 -2.15 1.80 12.95
C PHE A 178 -3.27 2.00 13.96
N ASP A 179 -4.49 1.55 13.65
CA ASP A 179 -5.63 1.69 14.54
C ASP A 179 -6.14 0.38 15.15
N ASP A 180 -5.39 -0.71 14.93
CA ASP A 180 -5.62 -2.07 15.42
C ASP A 180 -7.02 -2.57 15.04
N ASP A 181 -7.56 -2.12 13.90
CA ASP A 181 -8.86 -2.56 13.42
C ASP A 181 -8.80 -3.85 12.61
N GLY A 182 -7.60 -4.37 12.34
CA GLY A 182 -7.43 -5.59 11.57
C GLY A 182 -7.29 -5.38 10.06
N ILE A 183 -7.11 -4.15 9.61
CA ILE A 183 -6.98 -3.75 8.20
C ILE A 183 -5.74 -2.89 8.05
N TYR A 184 -4.83 -3.27 7.16
CA TYR A 184 -3.69 -2.42 6.81
C TYR A 184 -4.16 -1.13 6.12
N GLU A 185 -3.85 0.05 6.68
CA GLU A 185 -4.28 1.35 6.11
C GLU A 185 -3.17 2.07 5.36
N GLU A 186 -1.90 1.75 5.67
CA GLU A 186 -0.73 2.33 5.03
C GLU A 186 0.15 1.24 4.42
N SER A 187 0.76 1.56 3.28
CA SER A 187 1.72 0.67 2.65
C SER A 187 2.83 1.47 1.99
N ASP A 188 4.06 1.06 2.23
CA ASP A 188 5.28 1.58 1.63
C ASP A 188 5.85 0.54 0.66
N PHE A 189 6.27 0.98 -0.51
CA PHE A 189 6.86 0.10 -1.52
C PHE A 189 8.24 0.63 -1.87
N ASP A 190 9.25 -0.20 -1.66
CA ASP A 190 10.65 0.09 -1.92
C ASP A 190 11.18 -0.87 -2.99
N THR A 191 11.90 -0.34 -3.96
CA THR A 191 12.55 -1.10 -5.02
C THR A 191 14.05 -1.19 -4.74
N PHE A 192 14.60 -2.38 -4.94
CA PHE A 192 16.03 -2.67 -4.86
C PHE A 192 16.67 -2.68 -6.25
N SER A 193 15.89 -2.92 -7.31
CA SER A 193 16.34 -2.91 -8.69
C SER A 193 15.50 -2.01 -9.61
N ASP A 194 16.11 -1.57 -10.70
CA ASP A 194 15.45 -0.77 -11.74
C ASP A 194 14.57 -1.60 -12.68
N SER A 195 14.55 -2.92 -12.50
CA SER A 195 13.69 -3.82 -13.29
C SER A 195 12.22 -3.68 -12.91
N VAL A 196 11.92 -3.10 -11.73
CA VAL A 196 10.58 -2.95 -11.20
C VAL A 196 9.83 -1.82 -11.92
N THR A 197 8.83 -2.19 -12.70
CA THR A 197 7.95 -1.26 -13.40
C THR A 197 6.89 -0.68 -12.47
N SER A 198 6.39 0.52 -12.78
CA SER A 198 5.26 1.13 -12.04
C SER A 198 4.00 0.24 -12.03
N ALA A 199 3.80 -0.57 -13.07
CA ALA A 199 2.68 -1.51 -13.13
C ALA A 199 2.85 -2.69 -12.15
N GLN A 200 4.09 -3.08 -11.83
CA GLN A 200 4.38 -4.07 -10.80
C GLN A 200 4.17 -3.47 -9.40
N GLU A 201 4.64 -2.25 -9.17
CA GLU A 201 4.36 -1.49 -7.93
C GLU A 201 2.85 -1.34 -7.68
N ASP A 202 2.09 -0.91 -8.68
CA ASP A 202 0.63 -0.79 -8.58
C ASP A 202 -0.04 -2.15 -8.26
N ARG A 203 0.41 -3.23 -8.90
CA ARG A 203 -0.10 -4.58 -8.61
C ARG A 203 0.27 -5.05 -7.21
N ALA A 204 1.48 -4.76 -6.73
CA ALA A 204 1.89 -5.11 -5.39
C ALA A 204 0.99 -4.43 -4.35
N ARG A 205 0.74 -3.12 -4.53
CA ARG A 205 -0.18 -2.34 -3.69
C ARG A 205 -1.63 -2.79 -3.81
N ASP A 206 -2.11 -3.13 -5.00
CA ASP A 206 -3.47 -3.66 -5.20
C ASP A 206 -3.63 -5.08 -4.61
N SER A 207 -2.52 -5.83 -4.51
CA SER A 207 -2.47 -7.15 -3.88
C SER A 207 -2.25 -7.12 -2.37
N ALA A 208 -2.10 -5.91 -1.80
CA ALA A 208 -2.09 -5.71 -0.36
C ALA A 208 -3.32 -6.41 0.22
N ASP A 209 -3.08 -7.47 1.00
CA ASP A 209 -4.19 -8.12 1.70
C ASP A 209 -4.78 -7.10 2.66
N GLU A 210 -6.11 -7.03 2.72
CA GLU A 210 -6.83 -6.07 3.55
C GLU A 210 -6.99 -6.57 5.01
N GLU A 211 -6.48 -7.76 5.36
CA GLU A 211 -6.64 -8.31 6.72
C GLU A 211 -5.28 -8.52 7.40
N SER A 212 -5.03 -7.81 8.50
CA SER A 212 -3.91 -8.00 9.42
C SER A 212 -4.24 -8.98 10.55
N ARG A 213 -5.48 -9.50 10.63
CA ARG A 213 -5.91 -10.36 11.74
C ARG A 213 -5.41 -11.80 11.60
N GLU A 214 -4.89 -12.32 12.69
CA GLU A 214 -4.66 -13.73 12.87
C GLU A 214 -5.99 -14.51 12.81
N ARG A 215 -5.98 -15.61 12.07
CA ARG A 215 -7.12 -16.51 11.97
C ARG A 215 -6.74 -17.85 12.56
N GLN A 216 -7.68 -18.44 13.29
CA GLN A 216 -7.57 -19.81 13.77
C GLN A 216 -8.51 -20.70 12.96
N VAL A 217 -7.97 -21.79 12.43
CA VAL A 217 -8.74 -22.78 11.66
C VAL A 217 -8.54 -24.16 12.27
N SER A 218 -9.58 -24.99 12.25
CA SER A 218 -9.53 -26.34 12.81
C SER A 218 -10.38 -27.27 11.97
N GLY A 219 -9.86 -28.45 11.64
CA GLY A 219 -10.55 -29.39 10.77
C GLY A 219 -9.82 -30.70 10.62
N THR A 220 -10.30 -31.53 9.69
CA THR A 220 -9.65 -32.78 9.31
C THR A 220 -8.79 -32.57 8.06
N VAL A 221 -7.54 -33.01 8.11
CA VAL A 221 -6.62 -32.99 6.97
C VAL A 221 -7.17 -33.92 5.88
N ARG A 222 -7.33 -33.41 4.66
CA ARG A 222 -7.78 -34.19 3.50
C ARG A 222 -6.65 -34.61 2.60
N ASN A 223 -5.71 -33.69 2.40
CA ASN A 223 -4.52 -33.94 1.64
C ASN A 223 -3.33 -33.22 2.28
N VAL A 224 -2.15 -33.79 2.07
CA VAL A 224 -0.85 -33.27 2.48
C VAL A 224 0.02 -33.33 1.23
N LYS A 225 0.66 -32.22 0.88
CA LYS A 225 1.65 -32.19 -0.20
C LYS A 225 2.81 -31.31 0.24
N THR A 226 4.01 -31.79 -0.03
CA THR A 226 5.23 -30.99 0.08
C THR A 226 5.40 -30.19 -1.20
N VAL A 227 5.62 -28.89 -1.07
CA VAL A 227 5.82 -27.94 -2.17
C VAL A 227 7.23 -27.39 -2.05
N SER A 228 8.03 -27.57 -3.10
CA SER A 228 9.34 -26.94 -3.18
C SER A 228 9.19 -25.47 -3.54
N LEU A 229 9.42 -24.61 -2.55
CA LEU A 229 9.63 -23.19 -2.76
C LEU A 229 11.13 -22.96 -3.01
N LYS A 230 11.50 -21.79 -3.55
CA LYS A 230 12.88 -21.47 -3.98
C LYS A 230 13.98 -21.91 -3.01
N ASN A 231 13.72 -21.86 -1.70
CA ASN A 231 14.73 -22.11 -0.67
C ASN A 231 14.26 -23.03 0.47
N SER A 232 13.08 -23.63 0.37
CA SER A 232 12.57 -24.56 1.38
C SER A 232 11.49 -25.45 0.78
N ASP A 233 11.42 -26.68 1.26
CA ASP A 233 10.28 -27.55 1.04
C ASP A 233 9.26 -27.26 2.14
N ASN A 234 8.09 -26.73 1.76
CA ASN A 234 7.01 -26.43 2.69
C ASN A 234 5.95 -27.53 2.64
N VAL A 235 5.35 -27.86 3.79
CA VAL A 235 4.22 -28.77 3.85
C VAL A 235 2.92 -27.98 3.78
N VAL A 236 2.12 -28.26 2.77
CA VAL A 236 0.83 -27.62 2.56
C VAL A 236 -0.29 -28.63 2.69
N VAL A 237 -1.32 -28.30 3.46
CA VAL A 237 -2.45 -29.18 3.72
C VAL A 237 -3.76 -28.59 3.23
N LEU A 238 -4.65 -29.45 2.74
CA LEU A 238 -6.05 -29.10 2.50
C LEU A 238 -6.88 -29.49 3.72
N LEU A 239 -7.30 -28.50 4.49
CA LEU A 239 -8.11 -28.68 5.68
C LEU A 239 -9.61 -28.69 5.32
N SER A 240 -10.38 -29.58 5.95
CA SER A 240 -11.85 -29.54 5.96
C SER A 240 -12.36 -29.10 7.33
N PRO A 241 -12.63 -27.80 7.52
CA PRO A 241 -13.21 -27.28 8.76
C PRO A 241 -14.63 -27.80 8.99
N GLU A 242 -15.05 -27.88 10.25
CA GLU A 242 -16.43 -28.22 10.61
C GLU A 242 -17.43 -27.15 10.13
N SER A 243 -16.96 -25.91 9.93
CA SER A 243 -17.75 -24.77 9.46
C SER A 243 -18.12 -24.81 7.98
N GLY A 244 -17.51 -25.69 7.18
CA GLY A 244 -17.88 -25.89 5.77
C GLY A 244 -16.69 -25.83 4.81
N GLU A 245 -16.45 -24.65 4.23
CA GLU A 245 -15.53 -24.48 3.11
C GLU A 245 -14.13 -25.00 3.41
N ARG A 246 -13.57 -25.78 2.47
CA ARG A 246 -12.21 -26.27 2.56
C ARG A 246 -11.23 -25.11 2.48
N LEU A 247 -10.13 -25.22 3.21
CA LEU A 247 -9.12 -24.18 3.28
C LEU A 247 -7.73 -24.79 3.10
N THR A 248 -6.90 -24.15 2.28
CA THR A 248 -5.49 -24.52 2.16
C THR A 248 -4.69 -23.84 3.27
N VAL A 249 -3.84 -24.60 3.93
CA VAL A 249 -2.98 -24.13 5.01
C VAL A 249 -1.54 -24.47 4.67
N ASP A 250 -0.67 -23.47 4.59
CA ASP A 250 0.77 -23.66 4.53
C ASP A 250 1.28 -23.84 5.96
N LEU A 251 1.82 -25.02 6.28
CA LEU A 251 2.36 -25.35 7.59
C LEU A 251 3.83 -24.93 7.74
N GLY A 252 4.42 -24.32 6.71
CA GLY A 252 5.80 -23.88 6.70
C GLY A 252 6.77 -25.00 6.35
N PRO A 253 8.06 -24.82 6.66
CA PRO A 253 9.14 -25.73 6.26
C PRO A 253 8.96 -27.13 6.83
N GLU A 254 9.19 -28.14 6.01
CA GLU A 254 9.09 -29.57 6.39
C GLU A 254 9.98 -29.90 7.59
N GLU A 255 11.20 -29.35 7.63
CA GLU A 255 12.16 -29.54 8.73
C GLU A 255 11.64 -29.07 10.11
N HIS A 256 10.63 -28.20 10.16
CA HIS A 256 10.04 -27.73 11.41
C HIS A 256 8.88 -28.59 11.90
N ILE A 257 8.37 -29.48 11.06
CA ILE A 257 7.16 -30.27 11.34
C ILE A 257 7.32 -31.77 11.06
N GLU A 258 8.52 -32.22 10.68
CA GLU A 258 8.82 -33.63 10.38
C GLU A 258 8.45 -34.58 11.53
N ASP A 259 8.58 -34.12 12.78
CA ASP A 259 8.28 -34.90 13.99
C ASP A 259 6.78 -35.13 14.21
N LEU A 260 5.90 -34.39 13.51
CA LEU A 260 4.45 -34.46 13.70
C LEU A 260 3.75 -35.52 12.84
N ASP A 261 4.44 -36.10 11.84
CA ASP A 261 3.91 -37.14 10.92
C ASP A 261 2.47 -36.86 10.43
N ILE A 262 2.23 -35.65 9.94
CA ILE A 262 0.89 -35.18 9.56
C ILE A 262 0.40 -35.95 8.33
N GLN A 263 -0.75 -36.62 8.47
CA GLN A 263 -1.35 -37.48 7.46
C GLN A 263 -2.82 -37.09 7.17
N SER A 264 -3.33 -37.55 6.03
CA SER A 264 -4.75 -37.42 5.72
C SER A 264 -5.61 -38.18 6.74
N GLY A 265 -6.56 -37.47 7.33
CA GLY A 265 -7.42 -37.98 8.40
C GLY A 265 -7.15 -37.34 9.76
N ASP A 266 -5.99 -36.71 9.94
CA ASP A 266 -5.60 -36.10 11.21
C ASP A 266 -6.45 -34.87 11.54
N ARG A 267 -6.61 -34.60 12.83
CA ARG A 267 -7.21 -33.37 13.31
C ARG A 267 -6.12 -32.34 13.52
N LEU A 268 -6.20 -31.26 12.77
CA LEU A 268 -5.25 -30.17 12.81
C LEU A 268 -5.96 -28.87 13.18
N LYS A 269 -5.34 -28.11 14.07
CA LYS A 269 -5.65 -26.71 14.34
C LYS A 269 -4.43 -25.88 13.91
N ALA A 270 -4.62 -24.85 13.11
CA ALA A 270 -3.56 -23.93 12.72
C ALA A 270 -3.99 -22.49 12.99
N THR A 271 -3.00 -21.65 13.28
CA THR A 271 -3.20 -20.24 13.59
C THR A 271 -2.18 -19.42 12.79
N GLY A 272 -2.64 -18.35 12.15
CA GLY A 272 -1.78 -17.45 11.38
C GLY A 272 -2.57 -16.51 10.45
N PRO A 273 -1.89 -15.64 9.69
CA PRO A 273 -2.53 -14.71 8.78
C PRO A 273 -3.19 -15.41 7.59
N MET A 274 -4.25 -14.78 7.06
CA MET A 274 -4.88 -15.19 5.82
C MET A 274 -4.34 -14.33 4.67
N THR A 275 -3.87 -14.97 3.60
CA THR A 275 -3.39 -14.26 2.40
C THR A 275 -4.03 -14.84 1.14
N ARG A 276 -3.79 -14.19 -0.01
CA ARG A 276 -4.22 -14.66 -1.32
C ARG A 276 -3.05 -15.09 -2.19
N ILE A 277 -3.13 -16.32 -2.67
CA ILE A 277 -2.12 -16.96 -3.53
C ILE A 277 -2.80 -17.47 -4.79
N GLY A 278 -2.43 -16.94 -5.96
CA GLY A 278 -3.08 -17.32 -7.22
C GLY A 278 -4.61 -17.16 -7.19
N GLY A 279 -5.11 -16.13 -6.48
CA GLY A 279 -6.53 -15.88 -6.26
C GLY A 279 -7.22 -16.75 -5.20
N LYS A 280 -6.50 -17.67 -4.56
CA LYS A 280 -7.04 -18.57 -3.52
C LYS A 280 -6.65 -18.08 -2.13
N ARG A 281 -7.55 -18.25 -1.17
CA ARG A 281 -7.27 -17.94 0.24
C ARG A 281 -6.43 -19.05 0.85
N VAL A 282 -5.36 -18.64 1.51
CA VAL A 282 -4.43 -19.53 2.20
C VAL A 282 -4.19 -18.99 3.59
N LEU A 283 -4.18 -19.89 4.58
CA LEU A 283 -3.66 -19.58 5.90
C LEU A 283 -2.18 -19.93 5.97
N ILE A 284 -1.36 -18.95 6.29
CA ILE A 284 0.08 -19.10 6.50
C ILE A 284 0.26 -19.37 8.00
N ALA A 285 0.47 -20.63 8.40
CA ALA A 285 0.47 -20.98 9.82
C ALA A 285 1.73 -20.49 10.54
N ASN A 286 1.57 -19.78 11.65
CA ASN A 286 2.62 -19.43 12.61
C ASN A 286 2.70 -20.43 13.77
N SER A 287 1.58 -21.09 14.04
CA SER A 287 1.51 -22.21 14.98
C SER A 287 0.48 -23.23 14.52
N LEU A 288 0.66 -24.46 14.99
CA LEU A 288 -0.29 -25.52 14.76
C LEU A 288 -0.37 -26.46 15.97
N THR A 289 -1.46 -27.23 16.02
CA THR A 289 -1.67 -28.28 17.00
C THR A 289 -2.22 -29.51 16.28
N VAL A 290 -1.51 -30.64 16.41
CA VAL A 290 -1.95 -31.95 15.92
C VAL A 290 -1.98 -32.90 17.10
N ASP A 291 -3.10 -33.61 17.28
CA ASP A 291 -3.30 -34.57 18.38
C ASP A 291 -3.03 -34.05 19.81
N GLY A 292 -3.06 -32.73 19.98
CA GLY A 292 -2.81 -32.04 21.25
C GLY A 292 -1.37 -31.55 21.43
N ASP A 293 -0.46 -31.92 20.53
CA ASP A 293 0.90 -31.42 20.49
C ASP A 293 0.95 -30.10 19.72
N ALA A 294 1.36 -29.03 20.39
CA ALA A 294 1.44 -27.69 19.84
C ALA A 294 2.86 -27.37 19.38
N THR A 295 2.98 -26.88 18.15
CA THR A 295 4.26 -26.52 17.52
C THR A 295 4.16 -25.09 17.00
N SER A 296 5.17 -24.28 17.30
CA SER A 296 5.37 -22.97 16.67
C SER A 296 6.25 -23.15 15.45
N ILE A 297 5.92 -22.46 14.36
CA ILE A 297 6.60 -22.56 13.07
C ILE A 297 7.52 -21.35 12.95
N ASP A 298 8.83 -21.58 12.97
CA ASP A 298 9.78 -20.53 12.62
C ASP A 298 9.77 -20.35 11.10
N ARG A 299 9.32 -19.19 10.62
CA ARG A 299 9.29 -18.86 9.19
C ARG A 299 10.54 -18.12 8.73
N ASN A 300 11.47 -17.84 9.63
CA ASN A 300 12.72 -17.15 9.32
C ASN A 300 13.79 -18.15 8.81
N THR A 301 13.52 -18.78 7.67
CA THR A 301 14.28 -19.94 7.17
C THR A 301 15.66 -19.62 6.62
N ARG A 302 15.96 -18.38 6.26
CA ARG A 302 17.24 -18.04 5.61
C ARG A 302 18.31 -17.66 6.62
N GLN A 303 18.85 -18.64 7.33
CA GLN A 303 20.00 -18.44 8.22
C GLN A 303 21.33 -18.60 7.47
N THR A 304 22.18 -17.59 7.53
CA THR A 304 23.57 -17.63 7.08
C THR A 304 24.49 -17.49 8.28
N GLN A 305 25.31 -18.51 8.55
CA GLN A 305 26.36 -18.45 9.56
C GLN A 305 27.70 -18.11 8.90
N GLY A 306 28.46 -17.21 9.51
CA GLY A 306 29.82 -16.90 9.07
C GLY A 306 30.56 -16.00 10.06
N THR A 307 31.75 -15.56 9.66
CA THR A 307 32.60 -14.66 10.46
C THR A 307 32.53 -13.24 9.90
N ILE A 308 32.34 -12.24 10.76
CA ILE A 308 32.38 -10.84 10.34
C ILE A 308 33.80 -10.46 9.98
N THR A 309 34.04 -10.02 8.75
CA THR A 309 35.37 -9.57 8.31
C THR A 309 35.49 -8.06 8.22
N SER A 310 34.37 -7.35 8.14
CA SER A 310 34.34 -5.88 8.09
C SER A 310 32.96 -5.36 8.47
N THR A 311 32.89 -4.15 9.02
CA THR A 311 31.65 -3.42 9.26
C THR A 311 31.78 -1.95 8.84
N ARG A 312 30.69 -1.32 8.37
CA ARG A 312 30.66 0.10 7.98
C ARG A 312 29.29 0.70 8.11
N GLU A 313 29.26 1.98 8.49
CA GLU A 313 28.07 2.79 8.38
C GLU A 313 27.92 3.29 6.94
N VAL A 314 26.80 2.98 6.29
CA VAL A 314 26.44 3.49 4.96
C VAL A 314 25.21 4.38 5.06
N ARG A 315 25.04 5.32 4.13
CA ARG A 315 23.80 6.10 4.06
C ARG A 315 22.81 5.37 3.17
N ALA A 316 21.68 5.00 3.76
CA ALA A 316 20.52 4.50 3.05
C ALA A 316 19.47 5.62 2.89
N ARG A 317 18.48 5.40 2.03
CA ARG A 317 17.35 6.31 1.81
C ARG A 317 16.64 6.70 3.11
N ASP A 318 16.52 5.75 4.03
CA ASP A 318 15.80 5.85 5.29
C ASP A 318 16.72 6.19 6.47
N GLY A 319 18.04 6.19 6.33
CA GLY A 319 18.91 6.55 7.45
C GLY A 319 20.37 6.21 7.26
N ARG A 320 21.08 5.96 8.36
CA ARG A 320 22.41 5.35 8.30
C ARG A 320 22.26 3.92 8.73
N HIS A 321 22.70 2.99 7.89
CA HIS A 321 22.65 1.56 8.18
C HIS A 321 24.03 1.03 8.53
N LEU A 322 24.10 0.00 9.35
CA LEU A 322 25.33 -0.76 9.57
C LEU A 322 25.36 -1.92 8.57
N LEU A 323 26.31 -1.92 7.64
CA LEU A 323 26.62 -3.10 6.83
C LEU A 323 27.72 -3.91 7.51
N ALA A 324 27.63 -5.22 7.41
CA ALA A 324 28.69 -6.16 7.74
C ALA A 324 29.02 -7.04 6.52
N ILE A 325 30.29 -7.40 6.36
CA ILE A 325 30.69 -8.46 5.44
C ILE A 325 30.85 -9.74 6.24
N LEU A 326 30.08 -10.75 5.86
CA LEU A 326 30.11 -12.09 6.44
C LEU A 326 30.89 -13.03 5.51
N GLU A 327 31.95 -13.66 6.01
CA GLU A 327 32.71 -14.67 5.27
C GLU A 327 32.32 -16.08 5.73
N LYS A 328 32.05 -16.96 4.76
CA LYS A 328 31.79 -18.38 4.98
C LYS A 328 32.39 -19.19 3.85
N ASP A 329 33.26 -20.15 4.17
CA ASP A 329 33.88 -21.05 3.17
C ASP A 329 34.62 -20.32 2.03
N GLY A 330 35.10 -19.10 2.27
CA GLY A 330 35.75 -18.22 1.30
C GLY A 330 34.80 -17.34 0.50
N ASP A 331 33.48 -17.55 0.61
CA ASP A 331 32.47 -16.68 0.02
C ASP A 331 32.20 -15.49 0.96
N ARG A 332 32.02 -14.30 0.38
CA ARG A 332 31.71 -13.06 1.11
C ARG A 332 30.27 -12.64 0.81
N LEU A 333 29.51 -12.32 1.84
CA LEU A 333 28.13 -11.85 1.76
C LEU A 333 28.00 -10.52 2.50
N ALA A 334 27.55 -9.48 1.80
CA ALA A 334 27.15 -8.25 2.47
C ALA A 334 25.82 -8.46 3.21
N VAL A 335 25.77 -7.98 4.43
CA VAL A 335 24.63 -8.07 5.34
C VAL A 335 24.28 -6.67 5.78
N ASP A 336 23.08 -6.22 5.46
CA ASP A 336 22.51 -5.01 6.06
C ASP A 336 21.98 -5.37 7.45
N LEU A 337 22.44 -4.70 8.49
CA LEU A 337 22.06 -4.92 9.90
C LEU A 337 21.06 -3.87 10.41
N GLY A 338 20.43 -3.10 9.52
CA GLY A 338 19.46 -2.05 9.82
C GLY A 338 20.10 -0.75 10.30
N ASP A 339 19.28 0.12 10.90
CA ASP A 339 19.72 1.40 11.45
C ASP A 339 20.89 1.24 12.43
N VAL A 340 21.90 2.10 12.28
CA VAL A 340 23.12 2.11 13.11
C VAL A 340 22.79 2.21 14.60
N GLY A 341 21.73 2.91 14.99
CA GLY A 341 21.29 3.03 16.38
C GLY A 341 20.93 1.67 16.98
N SER A 342 20.07 0.91 16.29
CA SER A 342 19.66 -0.44 16.70
C SER A 342 20.79 -1.46 16.56
N ALA A 343 21.59 -1.37 15.49
CA ALA A 343 22.67 -2.31 15.21
C ALA A 343 23.85 -2.20 16.19
N ARG A 344 24.08 -1.03 16.79
CA ARG A 344 25.14 -0.84 17.80
C ARG A 344 24.94 -1.67 19.07
N ASP A 345 23.70 -2.03 19.40
CA ASP A 345 23.40 -2.88 20.56
C ASP A 345 23.92 -4.32 20.38
N LEU A 346 24.24 -4.72 19.13
CA LEU A 346 24.85 -6.00 18.82
C LEU A 346 26.31 -6.09 19.31
N ASN A 347 27.03 -4.96 19.41
CA ASN A 347 28.46 -4.90 19.73
C ASN A 347 29.33 -5.84 18.87
N LEU A 348 29.06 -5.90 17.58
CA LEU A 348 29.82 -6.73 16.64
C LEU A 348 31.23 -6.19 16.40
N GLU A 349 32.21 -7.07 16.42
CA GLU A 349 33.61 -6.83 16.10
C GLU A 349 34.05 -7.72 14.91
N GLU A 350 35.10 -7.31 14.21
CA GLU A 350 35.73 -8.16 13.20
C GLU A 350 36.29 -9.43 13.85
N GLY A 351 36.02 -10.58 13.25
CA GLY A 351 36.34 -11.91 13.78
C GLY A 351 35.19 -12.58 14.52
N ASP A 352 34.07 -11.89 14.77
CA ASP A 352 32.91 -12.48 15.44
C ASP A 352 32.20 -13.51 14.55
N GLU A 353 31.89 -14.68 15.11
CA GLU A 353 31.01 -15.65 14.48
C GLU A 353 29.55 -15.31 14.77
N VAL A 354 28.76 -15.11 13.72
CA VAL A 354 27.34 -14.78 13.81
C VAL A 354 26.50 -15.69 12.93
N THR A 355 25.23 -15.86 13.30
CA THR A 355 24.19 -16.42 12.44
C THR A 355 23.18 -15.35 12.16
N VAL A 356 23.02 -14.97 10.89
CA VAL A 356 22.09 -13.92 10.47
C VAL A 356 20.92 -14.57 9.75
N SER A 357 19.69 -14.21 10.11
CA SER A 357 18.49 -14.60 9.37
C SER A 357 17.94 -13.42 8.57
N GLY A 358 17.56 -13.63 7.31
CA GLY A 358 16.90 -12.62 6.51
C GLY A 358 16.86 -12.91 5.00
N PRO A 359 16.01 -12.21 4.24
CA PRO A 359 15.94 -12.35 2.80
C PRO A 359 17.20 -11.82 2.10
N ARG A 360 17.55 -12.43 0.96
CA ARG A 360 18.58 -11.91 0.06
C ARG A 360 17.91 -11.03 -0.99
N VAL A 361 18.34 -9.79 -1.07
CA VAL A 361 17.87 -8.80 -2.05
C VAL A 361 18.98 -8.54 -3.06
N LYS A 362 18.60 -8.10 -4.25
CA LYS A 362 19.54 -7.69 -5.29
C LYS A 362 19.49 -6.18 -5.46
N ILE A 363 20.63 -5.54 -5.29
CA ILE A 363 20.78 -4.09 -5.45
C ILE A 363 21.88 -3.85 -6.47
N GLY A 364 21.51 -3.36 -7.65
CA GLY A 364 22.37 -3.40 -8.82
C GLY A 364 22.81 -4.83 -9.14
N ASP A 365 24.12 -5.05 -9.31
CA ASP A 365 24.70 -6.37 -9.58
C ASP A 365 25.07 -7.15 -8.30
N ARG A 366 24.64 -6.69 -7.12
CA ARG A 366 25.10 -7.21 -5.83
C ARG A 366 23.98 -7.85 -5.04
N THR A 367 24.30 -8.97 -4.41
CA THR A 367 23.43 -9.61 -3.41
C THR A 367 23.76 -9.07 -2.03
N ILE A 368 22.73 -8.58 -1.34
CA ILE A 368 22.80 -8.19 0.08
C ILE A 368 21.79 -9.02 0.86
N LEU A 369 22.16 -9.47 2.06
CA LEU A 369 21.23 -10.10 3.00
C LEU A 369 20.65 -9.03 3.93
N MET A 370 19.34 -8.85 3.90
CA MET A 370 18.63 -7.93 4.78
C MET A 370 18.36 -8.63 6.12
N ALA A 371 19.24 -8.48 7.10
CA ALA A 371 19.08 -9.12 8.40
C ALA A 371 17.75 -8.74 9.09
N HIS A 372 16.98 -9.72 9.51
CA HIS A 372 15.85 -9.60 10.43
C HIS A 372 16.26 -10.02 11.85
N GLN A 373 17.24 -10.90 11.94
CA GLN A 373 17.73 -11.44 13.20
C GLN A 373 19.23 -11.69 13.10
N VAL A 374 19.96 -11.38 14.17
CA VAL A 374 21.37 -11.71 14.34
C VAL A 374 21.52 -12.51 15.63
N ARG A 375 22.17 -13.66 15.55
CA ARG A 375 22.51 -14.49 16.70
C ARG A 375 24.02 -14.54 16.89
N GLN A 376 24.47 -14.13 18.07
CA GLN A 376 25.88 -14.11 18.49
C GLN A 376 25.96 -14.63 19.92
N ASP A 377 26.89 -15.55 20.21
CA ASP A 377 27.09 -16.10 21.56
C ASP A 377 25.80 -16.65 22.22
N GLY A 378 24.91 -17.23 21.42
CA GLY A 378 23.61 -17.74 21.86
C GLY A 378 22.58 -16.66 22.21
N ARG A 379 22.91 -15.38 22.11
CA ARG A 379 21.97 -14.26 22.19
C ARG A 379 21.38 -13.99 20.83
N THR A 380 20.09 -13.74 20.79
CA THR A 380 19.36 -13.39 19.59
C THR A 380 18.95 -11.93 19.68
N HIS A 381 19.24 -11.18 18.63
CA HIS A 381 18.86 -9.79 18.46
C HIS A 381 17.97 -9.68 17.23
N GLU A 382 16.79 -9.09 17.41
CA GLU A 382 15.91 -8.74 16.30
C GLU A 382 16.35 -7.40 15.71
N ILE A 383 16.36 -7.33 14.39
CA ILE A 383 16.70 -6.14 13.64
C ILE A 383 15.38 -5.51 13.21
N ALA A 384 14.99 -4.44 13.89
CA ALA A 384 13.80 -3.69 13.52
C ALA A 384 14.01 -3.05 12.14
N ARG A 385 13.22 -3.50 11.16
CA ARG A 385 13.14 -2.93 9.81
C ARG A 385 12.06 -1.86 9.78
N THR A 386 12.16 -0.87 10.64
CA THR A 386 11.29 0.29 10.51
C THR A 386 11.79 1.07 9.30
N THR A 387 11.07 1.02 8.18
CA THR A 387 11.24 2.07 7.18
C THR A 387 11.03 3.38 7.93
N THR A 388 11.84 4.39 7.63
CA THR A 388 11.91 5.64 8.39
C THR A 388 10.68 6.54 8.22
N SER A 389 9.51 5.94 8.17
CA SER A 389 8.32 6.52 8.76
C SER A 389 8.58 6.92 10.22
N ASP A 390 9.52 6.31 10.97
CA ASP A 390 9.75 6.64 12.38
C ASP A 390 10.37 8.03 12.67
N ASN A 391 11.15 8.61 11.74
CA ASN A 391 11.60 10.01 11.87
C ASN A 391 10.53 11.00 11.37
N SER A 392 9.65 10.54 10.49
CA SER A 392 8.38 11.21 10.22
C SER A 392 7.38 11.04 11.37
N GLN A 393 7.50 9.99 12.21
CA GLN A 393 6.68 9.66 13.38
C GLN A 393 7.23 10.21 14.68
N THR A 394 8.50 10.52 14.89
CA THR A 394 8.84 11.40 16.02
C THR A 394 8.35 12.82 15.72
N ALA A 395 8.36 13.23 14.45
CA ALA A 395 7.69 14.46 14.01
C ALA A 395 6.16 14.33 13.88
N SER A 396 5.58 13.13 13.80
CA SER A 396 4.13 12.90 13.61
C SER A 396 3.42 12.17 14.76
N GLN A 397 4.14 11.69 15.78
CA GLN A 397 3.80 11.16 17.13
C GLN A 397 4.20 12.13 18.22
N GLN A 398 5.25 12.96 18.12
CA GLN A 398 5.22 14.20 18.90
C GLN A 398 4.15 15.16 18.35
N ARG A 399 3.74 15.03 17.08
CA ARG A 399 2.49 15.67 16.63
C ARG A 399 1.25 14.83 16.91
N ARG A 400 1.28 13.48 16.93
CA ARG A 400 0.16 12.58 17.25
C ARG A 400 -0.15 12.55 18.73
N ASP A 401 0.77 12.42 19.67
CA ASP A 401 0.48 12.54 21.12
C ASP A 401 0.17 13.97 21.56
N GLU A 402 0.71 14.96 20.85
CA GLU A 402 0.24 16.35 20.96
C GLU A 402 -1.09 16.54 20.19
N GLN A 403 -1.49 15.63 19.28
CA GLN A 403 -2.79 15.53 18.56
C GLN A 403 -3.84 14.61 19.24
N SER A 404 -3.45 13.70 20.11
CA SER A 404 -4.34 12.77 20.83
C SER A 404 -4.76 13.42 22.13
N ARG A 405 -3.88 14.26 22.70
CA ARG A 405 -4.29 15.37 23.57
C ARG A 405 -4.99 16.52 22.81
N GLN A 406 -5.10 16.45 21.47
CA GLN A 406 -5.83 17.39 20.60
C GLN A 406 -7.23 16.98 20.19
N THR A 407 -7.61 15.73 20.41
CA THR A 407 -9.02 15.40 20.56
C THR A 407 -9.60 16.07 21.83
N GLU A 408 -8.75 16.68 22.66
CA GLU A 408 -9.05 17.75 23.62
C GLU A 408 -8.36 19.12 23.33
N ARG A 409 -7.79 19.40 22.13
CA ARG A 409 -7.32 20.78 21.90
C ARG A 409 -8.56 21.61 21.70
N LYS A 410 -8.71 22.53 22.64
CA LYS A 410 -9.44 23.77 22.46
C LYS A 410 -9.27 24.21 21.00
N PRO A 411 -10.36 24.38 20.24
CA PRO A 411 -10.29 24.83 18.86
C PRO A 411 -9.39 26.06 18.79
N GLY A 412 -8.48 26.10 17.80
CA GLY A 412 -7.57 27.23 17.63
C GLY A 412 -8.40 28.51 17.57
N ARG A 413 -8.09 29.50 18.40
CA ARG A 413 -8.83 30.76 18.50
C ARG A 413 -7.93 31.87 17.96
N VAL A 414 -8.39 32.53 16.90
CA VAL A 414 -7.74 33.70 16.32
C VAL A 414 -8.66 34.88 16.55
N VAL A 415 -8.16 35.90 17.27
CA VAL A 415 -8.82 37.20 17.44
C VAL A 415 -7.93 38.25 16.80
N GLY A 416 -8.53 39.12 15.98
CA GLY A 416 -7.81 40.24 15.39
C GLY A 416 -8.62 40.93 14.32
N LYS A 417 -7.98 41.91 13.67
CA LYS A 417 -8.61 42.71 12.62
C LYS A 417 -8.39 42.08 11.25
N ILE A 418 -9.46 42.02 10.46
CA ILE A 418 -9.39 41.61 9.06
C ILE A 418 -8.58 42.67 8.30
N THR A 419 -7.44 42.29 7.74
CA THR A 419 -6.65 43.18 6.88
C THR A 419 -6.98 43.02 5.41
N MET A 420 -7.47 41.85 5.01
CA MET A 420 -7.83 41.54 3.62
C MET A 420 -8.88 40.43 3.58
N MET A 421 -9.78 40.48 2.60
CA MET A 421 -10.69 39.39 2.27
C MET A 421 -10.63 39.07 0.79
N ARG A 422 -10.77 37.80 0.44
CA ARG A 422 -10.89 37.36 -0.95
C ARG A 422 -11.64 36.05 -1.06
N LYS A 423 -12.22 35.81 -2.23
CA LYS A 423 -12.75 34.49 -2.62
C LYS A 423 -11.65 33.73 -3.33
N VAL A 424 -11.35 32.51 -2.88
CA VAL A 424 -10.34 31.63 -3.49
C VAL A 424 -10.99 30.34 -3.96
N LYS A 425 -10.59 29.84 -5.13
CA LYS A 425 -11.03 28.53 -5.60
C LYS A 425 -10.15 27.47 -4.94
N VAL A 426 -10.74 26.62 -4.11
CA VAL A 426 -10.08 25.47 -3.49
C VAL A 426 -10.78 24.22 -3.99
N ARG A 427 -10.12 23.47 -4.87
CA ARG A 427 -10.71 22.36 -5.62
C ARG A 427 -11.97 22.83 -6.38
N ASP A 428 -13.10 22.18 -6.14
CA ASP A 428 -14.39 22.43 -6.80
C ASP A 428 -15.26 23.49 -6.10
N SER A 429 -14.77 24.14 -5.03
CA SER A 429 -15.54 25.08 -4.21
C SER A 429 -14.85 26.44 -4.14
N ARG A 430 -15.62 27.53 -4.29
CA ARG A 430 -15.14 28.87 -3.90
C ARG A 430 -15.25 29.00 -2.38
N ARG A 431 -14.18 29.47 -1.75
CA ARG A 431 -14.05 29.64 -0.30
C ARG A 431 -13.81 31.10 0.03
N GLN A 432 -14.48 31.61 1.05
CA GLN A 432 -14.25 32.95 1.56
C GLN A 432 -13.08 32.88 2.52
N VAL A 433 -12.01 33.62 2.26
CA VAL A 433 -10.85 33.69 3.16
C VAL A 433 -10.62 35.11 3.64
N ALA A 434 -10.22 35.24 4.90
CA ALA A 434 -9.81 36.51 5.52
C ALA A 434 -8.38 36.41 6.03
N GLN A 435 -7.56 37.42 5.76
CA GLN A 435 -6.27 37.60 6.42
C GLN A 435 -6.51 38.44 7.67
N ILE A 436 -6.17 37.91 8.84
CA ILE A 436 -6.36 38.53 10.14
C ILE A 436 -5.00 38.93 10.71
N ARG A 437 -4.87 40.19 11.14
CA ARG A 437 -3.76 40.63 11.98
C ARG A 437 -4.18 40.57 13.44
N THR A 438 -3.55 39.66 14.18
CA THR A 438 -3.77 39.50 15.62
C THR A 438 -3.20 40.68 16.40
N ASP A 439 -3.66 40.88 17.64
CA ASP A 439 -3.14 41.92 18.54
C ASP A 439 -1.63 41.80 18.82
N ARG A 440 -1.08 40.60 18.63
CA ARG A 440 0.36 40.32 18.77
C ARG A 440 1.17 40.67 17.51
N GLY A 441 0.52 41.22 16.48
CA GLY A 441 1.14 41.63 15.23
C GLY A 441 1.29 40.51 14.19
N ASN A 442 1.00 39.26 14.56
CA ASN A 442 1.05 38.11 13.65
C ASN A 442 -0.08 38.15 12.63
N THR A 443 0.19 37.63 11.44
CA THR A 443 -0.78 37.47 10.36
C THR A 443 -1.21 36.00 10.27
N VAL A 444 -2.52 35.76 10.23
CA VAL A 444 -3.10 34.42 10.06
C VAL A 444 -4.15 34.48 8.94
N VAL A 445 -4.14 33.51 8.03
CA VAL A 445 -5.22 33.37 7.06
C VAL A 445 -6.32 32.52 7.69
N VAL A 446 -7.58 32.89 7.52
CA VAL A 446 -8.74 32.16 8.04
C VAL A 446 -9.61 31.77 6.86
N ASP A 447 -9.85 30.48 6.67
CA ASP A 447 -10.89 29.96 5.79
C ASP A 447 -12.23 30.05 6.53
N LEU A 448 -13.09 30.94 6.03
CA LEU A 448 -14.40 31.25 6.57
C LEU A 448 -15.49 30.33 5.97
N GLY A 449 -15.10 29.31 5.21
CA GLY A 449 -16.00 28.33 4.62
C GLY A 449 -16.40 28.64 3.17
N PRO A 450 -17.40 27.91 2.63
CA PRO A 450 -17.90 28.13 1.27
C PRO A 450 -18.37 29.57 1.08
N ALA A 451 -17.88 30.24 0.03
CA ALA A 451 -18.15 31.66 -0.21
C ALA A 451 -19.61 31.98 -0.61
N GLU A 452 -20.41 30.94 -0.84
CA GLU A 452 -21.83 31.01 -1.17
C GLU A 452 -22.71 30.79 0.07
N GLU A 453 -22.15 30.22 1.15
CA GLU A 453 -22.84 29.96 2.42
C GLU A 453 -22.40 30.94 3.52
N PHE A 454 -21.30 31.65 3.31
CA PHE A 454 -20.80 32.65 4.24
C PHE A 454 -21.60 33.95 4.13
N ASP A 455 -22.55 34.15 5.04
CA ASP A 455 -23.50 35.27 5.08
C ASP A 455 -23.24 36.28 6.22
N ALA A 456 -22.00 36.33 6.73
CA ALA A 456 -21.64 37.36 7.70
C ALA A 456 -21.23 38.66 6.96
N ASP A 457 -21.80 39.79 7.37
CA ASP A 457 -21.40 41.13 6.90
C ASP A 457 -20.08 41.55 7.58
N VAL A 458 -18.98 40.92 7.16
CA VAL A 458 -17.62 41.24 7.62
C VAL A 458 -16.81 41.85 6.49
N GLN A 459 -16.00 42.85 6.82
CA GLN A 459 -15.22 43.67 5.89
C GLN A 459 -13.80 43.90 6.43
N PRO A 460 -12.82 44.26 5.55
CA PRO A 460 -11.50 44.68 6.02
C PRO A 460 -11.60 45.87 7.00
N GLY A 461 -11.01 45.71 8.18
CA GLY A 461 -11.10 46.66 9.30
C GLY A 461 -11.84 46.09 10.51
N ASP A 462 -12.76 45.16 10.28
CA ASP A 462 -13.58 44.56 11.34
C ASP A 462 -12.76 43.61 12.21
N GLU A 463 -13.13 43.55 13.48
CA GLU A 463 -12.54 42.62 14.43
C GLU A 463 -13.38 41.34 14.48
N ILE A 464 -12.73 40.20 14.27
CA ILE A 464 -13.40 38.90 14.33
C ILE A 464 -12.68 37.94 15.28
N GLU A 465 -13.46 37.07 15.90
CA GLU A 465 -12.98 35.89 16.61
C GLU A 465 -13.34 34.65 15.79
N ALA A 466 -12.34 34.01 15.19
CA ALA A 466 -12.49 32.75 14.49
C ALA A 466 -12.01 31.59 15.37
N ARG A 467 -12.77 30.49 15.37
CA ARG A 467 -12.43 29.23 16.02
C ARG A 467 -12.44 28.10 15.01
N GLY A 468 -11.42 27.24 15.04
CA GLY A 468 -11.37 26.10 14.13
C GLY A 468 -10.03 25.37 14.13
N ALA A 469 -9.81 24.56 13.09
CA ALA A 469 -8.60 23.77 12.92
C ALA A 469 -7.49 24.64 12.32
N LEU A 470 -6.39 24.84 13.05
CA LEU A 470 -5.21 25.53 12.53
C LEU A 470 -4.35 24.53 11.75
N THR A 471 -4.09 24.82 10.47
CA THR A 471 -3.25 24.05 9.56
C THR A 471 -2.18 24.94 8.92
N ARG A 472 -1.24 24.35 8.17
CA ARG A 472 -0.23 25.07 7.38
C ARG A 472 -0.39 24.76 5.90
N SER A 473 -0.25 25.78 5.07
CA SER A 473 -0.20 25.66 3.61
C SER A 473 1.05 26.37 3.14
N GLY A 474 2.10 25.60 2.85
CA GLY A 474 3.47 26.12 2.71
C GLY A 474 3.91 26.80 4.01
N GLU A 475 4.45 28.01 3.91
CA GLU A 475 4.89 28.81 5.07
C GLU A 475 3.75 29.55 5.77
N THR A 476 2.52 29.51 5.24
CA THR A 476 1.39 30.27 5.77
C THR A 476 0.55 29.43 6.75
N SER A 477 0.27 29.98 7.93
CA SER A 477 -0.69 29.40 8.87
C SER A 477 -2.12 29.74 8.45
N VAL A 478 -2.95 28.72 8.29
CA VAL A 478 -4.35 28.83 7.87
C VAL A 478 -5.26 28.25 8.95
N LEU A 479 -6.21 29.02 9.47
CA LEU A 479 -7.25 28.52 10.36
C LEU A 479 -8.50 28.19 9.55
N VAL A 480 -8.87 26.92 9.47
CA VAL A 480 -10.15 26.48 8.90
C VAL A 480 -11.22 26.67 9.96
N ALA A 481 -11.96 27.76 9.87
CA ALA A 481 -12.93 28.14 10.88
C ALA A 481 -14.14 27.20 10.87
N THR A 482 -14.55 26.76 12.05
CA THR A 482 -15.83 26.10 12.32
C THR A 482 -16.82 27.07 12.97
N ARG A 483 -16.34 28.17 13.53
CA ARG A 483 -17.17 29.25 14.09
C ARG A 483 -16.45 30.59 13.89
N VAL A 484 -17.19 31.61 13.48
CA VAL A 484 -16.70 32.99 13.35
C VAL A 484 -17.66 33.90 14.10
N LYS A 485 -17.15 34.68 15.05
CA LYS A 485 -17.88 35.74 15.71
C LYS A 485 -17.38 37.09 15.20
N ALA A 486 -18.29 37.92 14.71
CA ALA A 486 -18.05 39.28 14.30
C ALA A 486 -19.11 40.16 14.94
N ASP A 487 -18.70 41.20 15.67
CA ASP A 487 -19.58 42.00 16.52
C ASP A 487 -20.46 41.11 17.45
N ASP A 488 -21.79 41.27 17.34
CA ASP A 488 -22.80 40.50 18.09
C ASP A 488 -23.29 39.25 17.34
N GLN A 489 -22.78 38.98 16.13
CA GLN A 489 -23.17 37.83 15.31
C GLN A 489 -22.17 36.68 15.47
N THR A 490 -22.68 35.45 15.61
CA THR A 490 -21.88 34.22 15.60
C THR A 490 -22.37 33.32 14.48
N LEU A 491 -21.49 33.04 13.52
CA LEU A 491 -21.71 32.14 12.40
C LEU A 491 -21.03 30.80 12.68
N GLU A 492 -21.79 29.71 12.65
CA GLU A 492 -21.23 28.35 12.61
C GLU A 492 -20.95 27.98 11.16
N ILE A 493 -19.73 27.53 10.88
CA ILE A 493 -19.31 27.07 9.55
C ILE A 493 -19.39 25.54 9.54
N PRO A 494 -20.12 24.93 8.59
CA PRO A 494 -20.22 23.47 8.49
C PRO A 494 -18.84 22.83 8.37
N SER A 495 -18.57 21.79 9.17
CA SER A 495 -17.31 21.06 9.09
C SER A 495 -17.26 20.21 7.81
N SER A 496 -16.07 19.95 7.28
CA SER A 496 -15.87 19.17 6.04
C SER A 496 -16.50 17.77 6.04
N ARG A 497 -16.78 17.16 7.21
CA ARG A 497 -17.55 15.90 7.32
C ARG A 497 -19.04 16.13 7.04
N SER A 498 -19.67 17.11 7.68
CA SER A 498 -21.05 17.48 7.37
C SER A 498 -21.18 18.09 5.96
N ASP A 499 -20.11 18.72 5.45
CA ASP A 499 -20.00 19.19 4.07
C ASP A 499 -19.88 18.02 3.08
N ARG A 500 -19.17 16.92 3.39
CA ARG A 500 -19.14 15.73 2.53
C ARG A 500 -20.50 15.05 2.50
N GLU A 501 -21.17 14.91 3.64
CA GLU A 501 -22.50 14.32 3.73
C GLU A 501 -23.57 15.22 3.08
N ARG A 502 -23.51 16.55 3.26
CA ARG A 502 -24.39 17.52 2.58
C ARG A 502 -24.10 17.68 1.08
N ARG A 503 -22.82 17.65 0.67
CA ARG A 503 -22.44 17.73 -0.76
C ARG A 503 -22.69 16.42 -1.51
N GLN A 504 -22.72 15.30 -0.79
CA GLN A 504 -23.16 14.02 -1.33
C GLN A 504 -24.68 13.97 -1.42
N ARG A 505 -25.41 14.40 -0.37
CA ARG A 505 -26.89 14.52 -0.35
C ARG A 505 -27.37 15.74 -1.13
N ARG A 506 -27.28 15.70 -2.46
CA ARG A 506 -27.87 16.75 -3.30
C ARG A 506 -29.37 16.54 -3.44
N GLU A 507 -30.06 17.61 -3.79
CA GLU A 507 -31.42 17.55 -4.30
C GLU A 507 -31.35 17.90 -5.78
N VAL A 508 -31.98 17.08 -6.62
CA VAL A 508 -32.06 17.32 -8.06
C VAL A 508 -33.51 17.16 -8.47
N SER A 509 -34.02 18.18 -9.16
CA SER A 509 -35.36 18.17 -9.76
C SER A 509 -35.25 18.16 -11.28
N GLY A 510 -36.16 17.45 -11.93
CA GLY A 510 -36.21 17.40 -13.38
C GLY A 510 -37.33 16.50 -13.92
N GLU A 511 -37.57 16.60 -15.23
CA GLU A 511 -38.50 15.73 -15.95
C GLU A 511 -37.83 14.38 -16.26
N ILE A 512 -38.52 13.27 -16.01
CA ILE A 512 -38.06 11.94 -16.40
C ILE A 512 -38.18 11.80 -17.91
N ILE A 513 -37.07 12.02 -18.62
CA ILE A 513 -37.01 11.84 -20.08
C ILE A 513 -36.82 10.38 -20.51
N ARG A 514 -36.42 9.51 -19.58
CA ARG A 514 -36.29 8.07 -19.83
C ARG A 514 -36.41 7.27 -18.54
N LEU A 515 -37.16 6.18 -18.56
CA LEU A 515 -37.30 5.27 -17.43
C LEU A 515 -37.01 3.83 -17.87
N ARG A 516 -36.14 3.13 -17.14
CA ARG A 516 -35.80 1.74 -17.45
C ARG A 516 -35.66 0.90 -16.20
N ASN A 517 -35.93 -0.40 -16.33
CA ASN A 517 -35.63 -1.37 -15.29
C ASN A 517 -34.32 -2.08 -15.63
N VAL A 518 -33.39 -2.11 -14.69
CA VAL A 518 -32.08 -2.75 -14.83
C VAL A 518 -31.94 -3.80 -13.74
N LYS A 519 -31.50 -5.01 -14.10
CA LYS A 519 -31.16 -6.04 -13.11
C LYS A 519 -29.76 -5.72 -12.58
N VAL A 520 -29.65 -5.47 -11.27
CA VAL A 520 -28.39 -5.25 -10.57
C VAL A 520 -28.28 -6.32 -9.51
N ARG A 521 -27.34 -7.26 -9.68
CA ARG A 521 -27.31 -8.53 -8.95
C ARG A 521 -28.67 -9.25 -9.08
N ASP A 522 -29.30 -9.62 -7.98
CA ASP A 522 -30.59 -10.33 -7.98
C ASP A 522 -31.81 -9.40 -7.86
N GLU A 523 -31.61 -8.08 -7.87
CA GLU A 523 -32.67 -7.10 -7.68
C GLU A 523 -32.93 -6.29 -8.96
N ARG A 524 -34.20 -6.13 -9.33
CA ARG A 524 -34.61 -5.23 -10.43
C ARG A 524 -34.74 -3.81 -9.90
N ARG A 525 -33.88 -2.92 -10.37
CA ARG A 525 -33.84 -1.51 -9.98
C ARG A 525 -34.46 -0.63 -11.06
N ARG A 526 -35.13 0.44 -10.65
CA ARG A 526 -35.71 1.44 -11.55
C ARG A 526 -34.72 2.60 -11.72
N ILE A 527 -34.24 2.79 -12.94
CA ILE A 527 -33.28 3.85 -13.28
C ILE A 527 -34.00 4.88 -14.16
N ALA A 528 -34.10 6.11 -13.65
CA ALA A 528 -34.56 7.26 -14.42
C ALA A 528 -33.38 8.00 -15.05
N THR A 529 -33.58 8.61 -16.21
CA THR A 529 -32.76 9.73 -16.68
C THR A 529 -33.64 10.95 -16.57
N ILE A 530 -33.22 11.91 -15.75
CA ILE A 530 -33.94 13.17 -15.58
C ILE A 530 -33.20 14.29 -16.32
N GLU A 531 -33.96 15.19 -16.94
CA GLU A 531 -33.46 16.44 -17.49
C GLU A 531 -33.83 17.56 -16.51
N THR A 532 -32.83 18.22 -15.94
CA THR A 532 -33.05 19.34 -15.01
C THR A 532 -33.52 20.58 -15.74
N ASP A 533 -34.06 21.56 -15.01
CA ASP A 533 -34.45 22.86 -15.58
C ASP A 533 -33.27 23.60 -16.26
N GLU A 534 -32.03 23.23 -15.93
CA GLU A 534 -30.80 23.74 -16.54
C GLU A 534 -30.40 22.98 -17.83
N GLY A 535 -31.19 21.98 -18.24
CA GLY A 535 -30.93 21.11 -19.39
C GLY A 535 -29.88 20.03 -19.13
N GLN A 536 -29.50 19.79 -17.86
CA GLN A 536 -28.54 18.75 -17.52
C GLN A 536 -29.24 17.39 -17.45
N LYS A 537 -28.67 16.37 -18.12
CA LYS A 537 -29.16 14.99 -18.07
C LYS A 537 -28.44 14.20 -16.98
N ILE A 538 -29.19 13.65 -16.04
CA ILE A 538 -28.68 12.93 -14.87
C ILE A 538 -29.34 11.55 -14.79
N ALA A 539 -28.53 10.49 -14.69
CA ALA A 539 -29.03 9.15 -14.39
C ALA A 539 -29.28 9.00 -12.89
N VAL A 540 -30.46 8.54 -12.51
CA VAL A 540 -30.91 8.38 -11.13
C VAL A 540 -31.35 6.94 -10.89
N ASP A 541 -30.72 6.25 -9.94
CA ASP A 541 -31.24 5.01 -9.38
C ASP A 541 -32.30 5.32 -8.34
N LEU A 542 -33.56 5.01 -8.66
CA LEU A 542 -34.73 5.24 -7.80
C LEU A 542 -34.97 4.09 -6.81
N GLY A 543 -34.14 3.05 -6.81
CA GLY A 543 -34.27 1.92 -5.90
C GLY A 543 -34.86 0.67 -6.55
N ALA A 544 -35.17 -0.31 -5.71
CA ALA A 544 -35.82 -1.54 -6.13
C ALA A 544 -37.23 -1.24 -6.65
N ARG A 545 -37.56 -1.76 -7.84
CA ARG A 545 -38.84 -1.51 -8.49
C ARG A 545 -40.03 -1.84 -7.58
N ASP A 546 -39.95 -2.97 -6.89
CA ASP A 546 -41.05 -3.51 -6.10
C ASP A 546 -41.14 -2.89 -4.69
N ARG A 547 -40.23 -1.94 -4.35
CA ARG A 547 -40.20 -1.23 -3.06
C ARG A 547 -40.35 0.29 -3.22
N LEU A 548 -40.41 0.81 -4.44
CA LEU A 548 -40.68 2.22 -4.67
C LEU A 548 -42.19 2.43 -4.57
N GLU A 549 -42.64 3.01 -3.48
CA GLU A 549 -44.08 3.21 -3.20
C GLU A 549 -44.70 4.35 -4.02
N VAL A 550 -43.89 5.07 -4.80
CA VAL A 550 -44.34 6.13 -5.72
C VAL A 550 -44.41 5.58 -7.13
N ASP A 551 -45.54 5.78 -7.80
CA ASP A 551 -45.64 5.55 -9.23
C ASP A 551 -45.03 6.73 -9.98
N VAL A 552 -44.03 6.44 -10.82
CA VAL A 552 -43.29 7.42 -11.62
C VAL A 552 -43.17 6.91 -13.05
N ASN A 553 -43.40 7.79 -14.02
CA ASN A 553 -43.46 7.52 -15.44
C ASN A 553 -42.55 8.47 -16.23
N GLU A 554 -42.32 8.18 -17.52
CA GLU A 554 -41.67 9.15 -18.41
C GLU A 554 -42.59 10.36 -18.62
N GLY A 555 -42.02 11.57 -18.54
CA GLY A 555 -42.74 12.84 -18.57
C GLY A 555 -43.08 13.42 -17.19
N ASP A 556 -42.96 12.62 -16.12
CA ASP A 556 -43.22 13.09 -14.77
C ASP A 556 -42.06 13.96 -14.26
N THR A 557 -42.38 15.05 -13.55
CA THR A 557 -41.38 15.84 -12.82
C THR A 557 -41.17 15.25 -11.45
N ILE A 558 -39.94 14.87 -11.13
CA ILE A 558 -39.57 14.36 -9.81
C ILE A 558 -38.50 15.22 -9.16
N THR A 559 -38.49 15.21 -7.83
CA THR A 559 -37.41 15.76 -7.01
C THR A 559 -36.76 14.62 -6.24
N VAL A 560 -35.45 14.49 -6.37
CA VAL A 560 -34.69 13.38 -5.81
C VAL A 560 -33.64 13.91 -4.86
N LYS A 561 -33.64 13.39 -3.63
CA LYS A 561 -32.57 13.59 -2.65
C LYS A 561 -31.75 12.30 -2.56
N GLY A 562 -30.42 12.40 -2.59
CA GLY A 562 -29.58 11.21 -2.69
C GLY A 562 -28.11 11.49 -2.87
N VAL A 563 -27.31 10.43 -3.06
CA VAL A 563 -25.85 10.49 -3.18
C VAL A 563 -25.42 10.46 -4.64
N LEU A 564 -24.63 11.45 -5.08
CA LEU A 564 -24.01 11.41 -6.41
C LEU A 564 -22.76 10.52 -6.40
N LEU A 565 -22.84 9.38 -7.10
CA LEU A 565 -21.70 8.51 -7.38
C LEU A 565 -21.06 8.90 -8.71
N ARG A 566 -19.73 8.91 -8.77
CA ARG A 566 -18.96 9.10 -10.02
C ARG A 566 -18.21 7.81 -10.34
N SER A 567 -18.13 7.43 -11.62
CA SER A 567 -17.26 6.34 -12.04
C SER A 567 -15.80 6.69 -11.80
N ARG A 568 -14.93 5.67 -11.64
CA ARG A 568 -13.48 5.88 -11.51
C ARG A 568 -12.88 6.69 -12.68
N SER A 569 -13.43 6.56 -13.88
CA SER A 569 -13.03 7.35 -15.05
C SER A 569 -13.52 8.81 -15.04
N GLY A 570 -14.42 9.19 -14.13
CA GLY A 570 -15.02 10.52 -14.05
C GLY A 570 -16.10 10.83 -15.11
N ASP A 571 -16.15 10.08 -16.20
CA ASP A 571 -17.04 10.37 -17.36
C ASP A 571 -18.52 10.05 -17.12
N ARG A 572 -18.83 9.26 -16.09
CA ARG A 572 -20.21 8.87 -15.77
C ARG A 572 -20.51 9.21 -14.33
N SER A 573 -21.68 9.78 -14.11
CA SER A 573 -22.21 9.99 -12.77
C SER A 573 -23.61 9.40 -12.67
N MET A 574 -23.92 8.85 -11.50
CA MET A 574 -25.21 8.28 -11.16
C MET A 574 -25.65 8.81 -9.81
N PHE A 575 -26.88 9.28 -9.75
CA PHE A 575 -27.51 9.73 -8.53
C PHE A 575 -28.22 8.56 -7.85
N VAL A 576 -27.92 8.28 -6.60
CA VAL A 576 -28.52 7.18 -5.84
C VAL A 576 -29.54 7.78 -4.88
N ALA A 577 -30.82 7.67 -5.23
CA ALA A 577 -31.92 8.26 -4.46
C ALA A 577 -32.02 7.64 -3.06
N THR A 578 -32.07 8.48 -2.04
CA THR A 578 -32.51 8.12 -0.68
C THR A 578 -33.94 8.60 -0.41
N ARG A 579 -34.39 9.66 -1.09
CA ARG A 579 -35.80 10.08 -1.12
C ARG A 579 -36.21 10.49 -2.54
N VAL A 580 -37.44 10.17 -2.91
CA VAL A 580 -38.05 10.58 -4.17
C VAL A 580 -39.36 11.28 -3.85
N THR A 581 -39.54 12.49 -4.39
CA THR A 581 -40.80 13.24 -4.31
C THR A 581 -41.42 13.34 -5.70
N HIS A 582 -42.69 12.97 -5.81
CA HIS A 582 -43.49 13.06 -7.03
C HIS A 582 -44.92 13.45 -6.64
N ASP A 583 -45.54 14.39 -7.36
CA ASP A 583 -46.92 14.87 -7.07
C ASP A 583 -47.15 15.29 -5.60
N GLY A 584 -46.09 15.76 -4.93
CA GLY A 584 -46.13 16.16 -3.51
C GLY A 584 -46.06 14.99 -2.52
N GLU A 585 -46.01 13.74 -2.99
CA GLU A 585 -45.74 12.56 -2.17
C GLU A 585 -44.25 12.27 -2.12
N THR A 586 -43.68 12.16 -0.91
CA THR A 586 -42.27 11.84 -0.69
C THR A 586 -42.13 10.44 -0.10
N VAL A 587 -41.33 9.60 -0.74
CA VAL A 587 -41.02 8.24 -0.27
C VAL A 587 -39.53 8.08 -0.04
N THR A 588 -39.20 7.47 1.10
CA THR A 588 -37.84 7.03 1.42
C THR A 588 -37.52 5.76 0.64
N VAL A 589 -36.41 5.77 -0.08
CA VAL A 589 -35.96 4.63 -0.86
C VAL A 589 -35.11 3.74 0.05
N ALA A 590 -35.59 2.55 0.41
CA ALA A 590 -34.84 1.62 1.24
C ALA A 590 -33.52 1.17 0.55
N ARG A 591 -32.40 1.29 1.25
CA ARG A 591 -31.05 0.94 0.75
C ARG A 591 -30.36 0.04 1.77
N PRO A 592 -30.39 -1.30 1.62
CA PRO A 592 -29.84 -2.22 2.62
C PRO A 592 -28.31 -2.12 2.82
N PHE A 593 -27.61 -1.28 2.04
CA PHE A 593 -26.16 -1.09 2.10
C PHE A 593 -25.75 0.30 2.62
N LEU A 594 -26.71 1.22 2.81
CA LEU A 594 -26.49 2.52 3.45
C LEU A 594 -27.17 2.39 4.82
N GLY A 595 -26.41 2.27 5.90
CA GLY A 595 -26.95 1.98 7.25
C GLY A 595 -28.14 2.87 7.61
N ASP A 596 -29.10 2.31 8.37
CA ASP A 596 -30.38 2.93 8.75
C ASP A 596 -30.22 4.05 9.81
N ASP A 597 -29.30 5.00 9.60
CA ASP A 597 -29.07 6.12 10.53
C ASP A 597 -30.10 7.26 10.38
N ASP A 598 -30.95 7.22 9.34
CA ASP A 598 -31.83 8.34 8.95
C ASP A 598 -33.20 8.38 9.69
N GLU A 599 -33.55 7.42 10.55
CA GLU A 599 -34.87 7.42 11.22
C GLU A 599 -35.00 8.42 12.39
N GLN A 600 -33.92 9.03 12.88
CA GLN A 600 -33.99 9.87 14.10
C GLN A 600 -34.19 11.38 13.88
N GLU A 601 -33.88 11.95 12.71
CA GLU A 601 -33.94 13.43 12.54
C GLU A 601 -35.35 13.97 12.21
N ASP A 602 -36.20 13.23 11.49
CA ASP A 602 -37.46 13.78 10.96
C ASP A 602 -38.67 13.67 11.94
N VAL A 603 -38.52 12.96 13.07
CA VAL A 603 -39.57 12.87 14.11
C VAL A 603 -39.66 14.16 14.94
N GLU A 604 -38.58 14.96 15.03
CA GLU A 604 -38.59 16.22 15.78
C GLU A 604 -39.33 17.37 15.07
N GLU A 605 -39.43 17.37 13.74
CA GLU A 605 -40.05 18.49 13.01
C GLU A 605 -41.59 18.36 12.95
N SER A 606 -42.11 17.14 12.86
CA SER A 606 -43.56 16.88 12.91
C SER A 606 -44.17 17.06 14.30
N SER A 607 -43.39 16.87 15.37
CA SER A 607 -43.83 17.04 16.76
C SER A 607 -43.88 18.52 17.19
N ARG A 608 -42.96 19.37 16.71
CA ARG A 608 -42.98 20.83 16.97
C ARG A 608 -44.18 21.56 16.36
N ASN A 609 -44.78 21.02 15.30
CA ASN A 609 -45.95 21.65 14.67
C ASN A 609 -47.29 21.28 15.34
N ARG A 610 -47.36 20.17 16.10
CA ARG A 610 -48.56 19.81 16.88
C ARG A 610 -48.68 20.58 18.20
N ASP A 611 -47.57 21.05 18.78
CA ASP A 611 -47.59 21.73 20.07
C ASP A 611 -47.95 23.23 19.97
N ARG A 612 -47.82 23.84 18.78
CA ARG A 612 -48.23 25.23 18.55
C ARG A 612 -49.74 25.42 18.45
N THR A 613 -50.51 24.37 18.15
CA THR A 613 -51.97 24.47 18.05
C THR A 613 -52.68 24.32 19.41
N ARG A 614 -52.04 23.72 20.42
CA ARG A 614 -52.65 23.54 21.76
C ARG A 614 -52.48 24.72 22.71
N ASN A 615 -51.56 25.63 22.44
CA ASN A 615 -51.30 26.78 23.32
C ASN A 615 -52.06 28.06 22.95
N ARG A 616 -52.97 28.01 21.95
CA ARG A 616 -53.77 29.18 21.55
C ARG A 616 -55.16 29.25 22.21
N ASP A 617 -55.67 28.15 22.77
CA ASP A 617 -57.02 28.09 23.36
C ASP A 617 -57.06 28.28 24.89
N ARG A 618 -56.00 28.81 25.51
CA ARG A 618 -55.90 28.95 26.99
C ARG A 618 -55.72 30.38 27.50
N ARG A 619 -56.00 31.40 26.70
CA ARG A 619 -55.77 32.82 27.09
C ARG A 619 -56.98 33.76 27.08
N ASP A 620 -58.20 33.24 27.03
CA ASP A 620 -59.41 34.07 27.03
C ASP A 620 -60.31 33.94 28.29
N ASP A 621 -59.85 33.30 29.36
CA ASP A 621 -60.54 33.31 30.66
C ASP A 621 -59.54 33.60 31.81
N GLU A 622 -59.23 34.87 32.06
CA GLU A 622 -58.91 35.45 33.38
C GLU A 622 -58.89 36.98 33.37
#